data_AF-A4C1S4-F1
#
_entry.id   AF-A4C1S4-F1
#
_cell.length_a   1.000
_cell.length_b   1.000
_cell.length_c   1.000
_cell.angle_alpha   90.00
_cell.angle_beta   90.00
_cell.angle_gamma   90.00
#
_symmetry.space_group_name_H-M   'P 1'
#
loop_
_entity.id
_entity.type
_entity.pdbx_description
1 polymer ?
#
loop_
_entity_poly.entity_id
_entity_poly.type
_entity_poly.pdbx_seq_one_letter_code
_entity_poly.pdbx_strand_id
1 'polypeptide(L)'
;MADPLNKERAAIIKSNKEDMARYTGADISMLERLKVAHYKVDEMIFAAKHLAAQEDLICVECFSFKHDNGLQVDKKTASFGSVLIIYESRSDITQEAAGIAFKSRNKILLKGGKESLKSNLKIVDLWHTALKQNDAALNWVTYLPCIFTEMVKCDNMQEKKRILIKIGSHTLTKETDNISRGKIEDMANQIAKLKDTCEFIIVSSGAIAVAKQFVKLESKQSRVFVRPALASIGQPHLIRIYQEIFREYGLLSTQCLLSYSDFEKLQSKTNIVNTINVLVHDKYIPIINKNETVATDEIQFGDNEKLAAFTAVLLEVDLLIIATNTYGIYTKESLQNKHPKTIFGVINLDTLKNEVVNSKSSHGSGGMHSKIEAATLSQKAQIETRIVNGLEDNFITNAFGNKVSFTKIK
;
A
#
# COMPACT_ATOMS: atom_id res chain seq x y z
N MET A 1 -4.74 -6.61 -38.75
CA MET A 1 -4.30 -5.41 -38.01
C MET A 1 -3.67 -4.34 -38.91
N ALA A 2 -2.74 -4.69 -39.81
CA ALA A 2 -2.10 -3.71 -40.71
C ALA A 2 -3.09 -2.87 -41.54
N ASP A 3 -4.13 -3.48 -42.11
CA ASP A 3 -5.12 -2.74 -42.92
C ASP A 3 -6.00 -1.79 -42.09
N PRO A 4 -6.57 -2.20 -40.93
CA PRO A 4 -7.24 -1.29 -40.03
C PRO A 4 -6.40 -0.08 -39.61
N LEU A 5 -5.12 -0.28 -39.27
CA LEU A 5 -4.19 0.82 -38.93
C LEU A 5 -4.03 1.81 -40.07
N ASN A 6 -3.89 1.31 -41.30
CA ASN A 6 -3.71 2.17 -42.46
C ASN A 6 -4.99 2.95 -42.82
N LYS A 7 -6.16 2.29 -42.77
CA LYS A 7 -7.46 2.90 -43.05
C LYS A 7 -7.81 3.98 -42.02
N GLU A 8 -7.53 3.73 -40.74
CA GLU A 8 -7.93 4.59 -39.63
C GLU A 8 -6.82 5.51 -39.13
N ARG A 9 -5.75 5.70 -39.92
CA ARG A 9 -4.59 6.55 -39.56
C ARG A 9 -5.01 7.93 -39.05
N ALA A 10 -5.90 8.60 -39.78
CA ALA A 10 -6.35 9.94 -39.41
C ALA A 10 -7.07 9.94 -38.04
N ALA A 11 -7.82 8.89 -37.73
CA ALA A 11 -8.53 8.73 -36.47
C ALA A 11 -7.58 8.43 -35.30
N ILE A 12 -6.51 7.65 -35.52
CA ILE A 12 -5.46 7.41 -34.52
C ILE A 12 -4.78 8.74 -34.16
N ILE A 13 -4.32 9.48 -35.17
CA ILE A 13 -3.63 10.78 -34.96
C ILE A 13 -4.58 11.79 -34.31
N LYS A 14 -5.86 11.81 -34.69
CA LYS A 14 -6.86 12.66 -34.04
C LYS A 14 -7.04 12.31 -32.56
N SER A 15 -7.17 11.03 -32.23
CA SER A 15 -7.28 10.57 -30.84
C SER A 15 -6.05 10.95 -30.02
N ASN A 16 -4.86 10.85 -30.61
CA ASN A 16 -3.62 11.26 -29.97
C ASN A 16 -3.51 12.77 -29.75
N LYS A 17 -4.01 13.60 -30.67
CA LYS A 17 -4.07 15.05 -30.45
C LYS A 17 -4.91 15.41 -29.22
N GLU A 18 -5.98 14.66 -28.95
CA GLU A 18 -6.81 14.85 -27.76
C GLU A 18 -6.09 14.44 -26.48
N ASP A 19 -5.28 13.38 -26.52
CA ASP A 19 -4.41 12.97 -25.41
C ASP A 19 -3.31 14.01 -25.15
N MET A 20 -2.65 14.50 -26.21
CA MET A 20 -1.62 15.54 -26.15
C MET A 20 -2.15 16.86 -25.59
N ALA A 21 -3.38 17.25 -25.96
CA ALA A 21 -4.01 18.46 -25.44
C ALA A 21 -4.36 18.37 -23.94
N ARG A 22 -4.51 17.15 -23.40
CA ARG A 22 -4.76 16.90 -21.98
C ARG A 22 -3.48 16.75 -21.15
N TYR A 23 -2.33 16.65 -21.81
CA TYR A 23 -1.06 16.51 -21.13
C TYR A 23 -0.62 17.83 -20.50
N THR A 24 -0.62 17.90 -19.17
CA THR A 24 -0.21 19.08 -18.38
C THR A 24 1.17 18.91 -17.75
N GLY A 25 1.91 17.87 -18.11
CA GLY A 25 3.24 17.59 -17.54
C GLY A 25 4.33 18.49 -18.14
N ALA A 26 5.41 18.69 -17.38
CA ALA A 26 6.56 19.46 -17.82
C ALA A 26 7.66 18.60 -18.50
N ASP A 27 7.47 17.28 -18.58
CA ASP A 27 8.46 16.36 -19.14
C ASP A 27 8.39 16.33 -20.67
N ILE A 28 9.38 16.96 -21.29
CA ILE A 28 9.54 17.03 -22.76
C ILE A 28 9.77 15.63 -23.36
N SER A 29 10.48 14.74 -22.66
CA SER A 29 10.73 13.37 -23.14
C SER A 29 9.44 12.57 -23.19
N MET A 30 8.60 12.72 -22.17
CA MET A 30 7.29 12.07 -22.11
C MET A 30 6.36 12.58 -23.21
N LEU A 31 6.38 13.89 -23.50
CA LEU A 31 5.60 14.50 -24.57
C LEU A 31 5.98 13.94 -25.96
N GLU A 32 7.28 13.80 -26.24
CA GLU A 32 7.78 13.20 -27.49
C GLU A 32 7.42 11.71 -27.61
N ARG A 33 7.45 10.98 -26.48
CA ARG A 33 7.01 9.57 -26.42
C ARG A 33 5.51 9.43 -26.67
N LEU A 34 4.69 10.34 -26.14
CA LEU A 34 3.23 10.35 -26.27
C LEU A 34 2.77 10.66 -27.70
N LYS A 35 3.47 11.54 -28.41
CA LYS A 35 3.10 12.01 -29.74
C LYS A 35 3.04 10.87 -30.77
N VAL A 36 1.91 10.69 -31.44
CA VAL A 36 1.72 9.78 -32.58
C VAL A 36 1.56 10.60 -33.84
N ALA A 37 2.63 10.68 -34.62
CA ALA A 37 2.61 11.26 -35.96
C ALA A 37 2.50 10.16 -37.03
N HIS A 38 2.47 10.56 -38.30
CA HIS A 38 2.35 9.64 -39.43
C HIS A 38 3.42 8.53 -39.41
N TYR A 39 4.68 8.88 -39.13
CA TYR A 39 5.78 7.91 -39.11
C TYR A 39 5.59 6.81 -38.05
N LYS A 40 5.07 7.12 -36.85
CA LYS A 40 4.80 6.09 -35.82
C LYS A 40 3.69 5.13 -36.28
N VAL A 41 2.71 5.62 -37.02
CA VAL A 41 1.68 4.74 -37.61
C VAL A 41 2.30 3.84 -38.69
N ASP A 42 3.27 4.35 -39.46
CA ASP A 42 4.02 3.55 -40.43
C ASP A 42 4.83 2.43 -39.74
N GLU A 43 5.47 2.74 -38.62
CA GLU A 43 6.18 1.76 -37.79
C GLU A 43 5.23 0.68 -37.25
N MET A 44 4.06 1.06 -36.73
CA MET A 44 3.05 0.08 -36.29
C MET A 44 2.57 -0.83 -37.42
N ILE A 45 2.35 -0.28 -38.62
CA ILE A 45 1.95 -1.05 -39.80
C ILE A 45 3.08 -1.99 -40.22
N PHE A 46 4.31 -1.50 -40.24
CA PHE A 46 5.49 -2.30 -40.56
C PHE A 46 5.65 -3.46 -39.57
N ALA A 47 5.57 -3.20 -38.27
CA ALA A 47 5.65 -4.21 -37.23
C ALA A 47 4.56 -5.28 -37.39
N ALA A 48 3.31 -4.87 -37.67
CA ALA A 48 2.21 -5.80 -37.92
C ALA A 48 2.46 -6.70 -39.15
N LYS A 49 2.97 -6.12 -40.26
CA LYS A 49 3.29 -6.89 -41.47
C LYS A 49 4.48 -7.82 -41.27
N HIS A 50 5.51 -7.33 -40.57
CA HIS A 50 6.71 -8.11 -40.27
C HIS A 50 6.37 -9.33 -39.41
N LEU A 51 5.60 -9.15 -38.34
CA LEU A 51 5.14 -10.26 -37.48
C LEU A 51 4.28 -11.27 -38.24
N ALA A 52 3.43 -10.81 -39.15
CA ALA A 52 2.61 -11.71 -39.98
C ALA A 52 3.45 -12.56 -40.94
N ALA A 53 4.60 -12.07 -41.39
CA ALA A 53 5.50 -12.77 -42.30
C ALA A 53 6.43 -13.79 -41.61
N GLN A 54 6.54 -13.76 -40.28
CA GLN A 54 7.37 -14.71 -39.53
C GLN A 54 6.71 -16.10 -39.44
N GLU A 55 7.53 -17.14 -39.29
CA GLU A 55 7.05 -18.51 -39.06
C GLU A 55 6.32 -18.64 -37.72
N ASP A 56 5.46 -19.66 -37.61
CA ASP A 56 4.74 -19.94 -36.36
C ASP A 56 5.68 -20.58 -35.33
N LEU A 57 5.77 -19.95 -34.15
CA LEU A 57 6.73 -20.32 -33.11
C LEU A 57 6.22 -21.39 -32.13
N ILE A 58 5.02 -21.93 -32.33
CA ILE A 58 4.30 -22.73 -31.32
C ILE A 58 4.04 -24.13 -31.85
N CYS A 59 4.10 -25.11 -30.94
CA CYS A 59 4.05 -26.53 -31.25
C CYS A 59 5.23 -26.97 -32.13
N VAL A 60 6.32 -26.19 -32.16
CA VAL A 60 7.56 -26.54 -32.82
C VAL A 60 8.29 -27.53 -31.91
N GLU A 61 8.61 -28.70 -32.46
CA GLU A 61 9.40 -29.71 -31.75
C GLU A 61 10.86 -29.27 -31.66
N CYS A 62 11.36 -29.12 -30.44
CA CYS A 62 12.75 -28.78 -30.19
C CYS A 62 13.64 -30.03 -30.20
N PHE A 63 13.16 -31.13 -29.61
CA PHE A 63 13.78 -32.45 -29.70
C PHE A 63 12.79 -33.53 -29.29
N SER A 64 13.03 -34.74 -29.79
CA SER A 64 12.27 -35.94 -29.49
C SER A 64 13.23 -37.11 -29.33
N PHE A 65 13.11 -37.88 -28.25
CA PHE A 65 13.88 -39.11 -28.08
C PHE A 65 13.07 -40.18 -27.34
N LYS A 66 13.44 -41.44 -27.60
CA LYS A 66 12.85 -42.61 -26.95
C LYS A 66 13.88 -43.24 -26.01
N HIS A 67 13.52 -43.37 -24.74
CA HIS A 67 14.38 -44.00 -23.74
C HIS A 67 14.29 -45.53 -23.86
N ASP A 68 15.33 -46.24 -23.41
CA ASP A 68 15.43 -47.72 -23.45
C ASP A 68 14.29 -48.45 -22.72
N ASN A 69 13.59 -47.78 -21.80
CA ASN A 69 12.43 -48.30 -21.08
C ASN A 69 11.11 -48.10 -21.85
N GLY A 70 11.17 -47.58 -23.08
CA GLY A 70 10.02 -47.32 -23.95
C GLY A 70 9.40 -45.92 -23.80
N LEU A 71 9.87 -45.07 -22.88
CA LEU A 71 9.34 -43.73 -22.67
C LEU A 71 9.68 -42.80 -23.85
N GLN A 72 8.66 -42.21 -24.46
CA GLN A 72 8.80 -41.18 -25.48
C GLN A 72 8.82 -39.79 -24.82
N VAL A 73 9.89 -39.01 -25.05
CA VAL A 73 10.05 -37.66 -24.50
C VAL A 73 10.16 -36.67 -25.64
N ASP A 74 9.18 -35.77 -25.74
CA ASP A 74 9.17 -34.69 -26.71
C ASP A 74 9.22 -33.33 -25.98
N LYS A 75 10.10 -32.43 -26.42
CA LYS A 75 10.10 -31.02 -26.01
C LYS A 75 9.49 -30.19 -27.14
N LYS A 76 8.37 -29.53 -26.88
CA LYS A 76 7.69 -28.66 -27.84
C LYS A 76 7.55 -27.25 -27.28
N THR A 77 7.55 -26.24 -28.15
CA THR A 77 7.22 -24.87 -27.75
C THR A 77 5.72 -24.77 -27.43
N ALA A 78 5.38 -24.07 -26.35
CA ALA A 78 4.01 -23.84 -25.91
C ALA A 78 3.81 -22.37 -25.53
N SER A 79 2.58 -21.88 -25.61
CA SER A 79 2.25 -20.53 -25.17
C SER A 79 2.13 -20.47 -23.63
N PHE A 80 2.29 -19.26 -23.08
CA PHE A 80 2.16 -18.99 -21.64
C PHE A 80 0.69 -18.84 -21.21
N GLY A 81 -0.24 -18.73 -22.16
CA GLY A 81 -1.67 -18.56 -21.92
C GLY A 81 -2.08 -17.09 -21.94
N SER A 82 -1.94 -16.37 -20.83
CA SER A 82 -2.33 -14.95 -20.71
C SER A 82 -1.19 -14.09 -20.20
N VAL A 83 -0.97 -12.92 -20.81
CA VAL A 83 0.12 -11.99 -20.46
C VAL A 83 -0.46 -10.60 -20.19
N LEU A 84 -0.04 -9.98 -19.09
CA LEU A 84 -0.31 -8.58 -18.78
C LEU A 84 0.93 -7.74 -19.10
N ILE A 85 0.77 -6.69 -19.91
CA ILE A 85 1.84 -5.73 -20.20
C ILE A 85 1.41 -4.35 -19.73
N ILE A 86 2.23 -3.79 -18.83
CA ILE A 86 2.12 -2.42 -18.34
C ILE A 86 3.25 -1.62 -18.98
N TYR A 87 2.91 -0.49 -19.59
CA TYR A 87 3.86 0.36 -20.30
C TYR A 87 3.56 1.84 -20.05
N GLU A 88 4.60 2.66 -20.24
CA GLU A 88 4.53 4.12 -20.12
C GLU A 88 3.63 4.72 -21.23
N SER A 89 3.53 6.04 -21.31
CA SER A 89 2.62 6.77 -22.20
C SER A 89 3.07 6.74 -23.67
N ARG A 90 3.23 5.54 -24.21
CA ARG A 90 3.66 5.19 -25.58
C ARG A 90 2.59 4.32 -26.23
N SER A 91 1.73 4.94 -27.03
CA SER A 91 0.59 4.23 -27.62
C SER A 91 0.95 3.24 -28.72
N ASP A 92 2.13 3.39 -29.34
CA ASP A 92 2.76 2.42 -30.25
C ASP A 92 2.89 1.02 -29.64
N ILE A 93 3.27 0.95 -28.36
CA ILE A 93 3.45 -0.32 -27.64
C ILE A 93 2.14 -1.13 -27.60
N THR A 94 0.97 -0.47 -27.59
CA THR A 94 -0.33 -1.16 -27.64
C THR A 94 -0.43 -2.12 -28.82
N GLN A 95 0.03 -1.69 -30.00
CA GLN A 95 -0.04 -2.48 -31.22
C GLN A 95 1.06 -3.57 -31.24
N GLU A 96 2.28 -3.20 -30.89
CA GLU A 96 3.43 -4.11 -30.91
C GLU A 96 3.26 -5.27 -29.92
N ALA A 97 2.93 -4.94 -28.67
CA ALA A 97 2.71 -5.92 -27.61
C ALA A 97 1.56 -6.87 -27.95
N ALA A 98 0.45 -6.34 -28.48
CA ALA A 98 -0.67 -7.16 -28.93
C ALA A 98 -0.28 -8.07 -30.10
N GLY A 99 0.50 -7.57 -31.05
CA GLY A 99 0.97 -8.35 -32.19
C GLY A 99 1.82 -9.54 -31.77
N ILE A 100 2.79 -9.31 -30.89
CA ILE A 100 3.70 -10.36 -30.38
C ILE A 100 2.92 -11.39 -29.56
N ALA A 101 2.05 -10.94 -28.65
CA ALA A 101 1.23 -11.85 -27.85
C ALA A 101 0.30 -12.70 -28.71
N PHE A 102 -0.36 -12.09 -29.70
CA PHE A 102 -1.23 -12.81 -30.62
C PHE A 102 -0.48 -13.85 -31.46
N LYS A 103 0.68 -13.49 -32.02
CA LYS A 103 1.55 -14.42 -32.78
C LYS A 103 2.04 -15.58 -31.92
N SER A 104 2.31 -15.32 -30.64
CA SER A 104 2.71 -16.33 -29.65
C SER A 104 1.52 -17.05 -28.98
N ARG A 105 0.30 -16.97 -29.56
CA ARG A 105 -0.95 -17.55 -29.04
C ARG A 105 -1.15 -17.32 -27.53
N ASN A 106 -0.84 -16.10 -27.10
CA ASN A 106 -1.15 -15.59 -25.77
C ASN A 106 -2.30 -14.58 -25.86
N LYS A 107 -3.26 -14.66 -24.95
CA LYS A 107 -4.19 -13.55 -24.71
C LYS A 107 -3.43 -12.43 -24.02
N ILE A 108 -3.70 -11.19 -24.39
CA ILE A 108 -3.03 -10.03 -23.79
C ILE A 108 -3.99 -9.11 -23.05
N LEU A 109 -3.56 -8.70 -21.85
CA LEU A 109 -4.10 -7.59 -21.10
C LEU A 109 -3.13 -6.42 -21.22
N LEU A 110 -3.62 -5.26 -21.64
CA LEU A 110 -2.81 -4.07 -21.90
C LEU A 110 -3.18 -2.95 -20.94
N LYS A 111 -2.15 -2.35 -20.32
CA LYS A 111 -2.31 -1.17 -19.47
C LYS A 111 -1.25 -0.12 -19.83
N GLY A 112 -1.66 0.90 -20.57
CA GLY A 112 -0.84 2.07 -20.85
C GLY A 112 -0.99 3.18 -19.80
N GLY A 113 -0.09 4.16 -19.88
CA GLY A 113 -0.16 5.41 -19.11
C GLY A 113 -1.50 6.14 -19.29
N LYS A 114 -1.93 6.88 -18.25
CA LYS A 114 -3.21 7.62 -18.26
C LYS A 114 -3.23 8.71 -19.35
N GLU A 115 -2.06 9.17 -19.76
CA GLU A 115 -1.85 10.22 -20.73
C GLU A 115 -2.10 9.76 -22.17
N SER A 116 -2.00 8.46 -22.47
CA SER A 116 -2.24 7.89 -23.82
C SER A 116 -3.56 7.12 -23.95
N LEU A 117 -4.51 7.37 -23.04
CA LEU A 117 -5.73 6.57 -22.90
C LEU A 117 -6.56 6.49 -24.20
N LYS A 118 -6.82 7.62 -24.87
CA LYS A 118 -7.67 7.62 -26.08
C LYS A 118 -6.98 6.95 -27.25
N SER A 119 -5.67 7.18 -27.38
CA SER A 119 -4.83 6.56 -28.39
C SER A 119 -4.85 5.04 -28.24
N ASN A 120 -4.65 4.53 -27.03
CA ASN A 120 -4.63 3.09 -26.76
C ASN A 120 -6.00 2.45 -26.99
N LEU A 121 -7.08 3.09 -26.52
CA LEU A 121 -8.45 2.62 -26.76
C LEU A 121 -8.76 2.54 -28.26
N LYS A 122 -8.37 3.55 -29.04
CA LYS A 122 -8.56 3.53 -30.49
C LYS A 122 -7.78 2.40 -31.14
N ILE A 123 -6.54 2.15 -30.73
CA ILE A 123 -5.74 1.04 -31.28
C ILE A 123 -6.35 -0.33 -30.92
N VAL A 124 -6.87 -0.50 -29.70
CA VAL A 124 -7.54 -1.74 -29.27
C VAL A 124 -8.86 -1.97 -30.02
N ASP A 125 -9.62 -0.90 -30.28
CA ASP A 125 -10.82 -0.96 -31.14
C ASP A 125 -10.49 -1.45 -32.57
N LEU A 126 -9.34 -1.04 -33.12
CA LEU A 126 -8.84 -1.56 -34.41
C LEU A 126 -8.44 -3.04 -34.33
N TRP A 127 -7.88 -3.48 -33.20
CA TRP A 127 -7.65 -4.90 -32.93
C TRP A 127 -8.96 -5.69 -32.89
N HIS A 128 -9.97 -5.20 -32.17
CA HIS A 128 -11.28 -5.83 -32.10
C HIS A 128 -11.96 -5.92 -33.47
N THR A 129 -11.83 -4.86 -34.27
CA THR A 129 -12.28 -4.87 -35.67
C THR A 129 -11.56 -5.95 -36.47
N ALA A 130 -10.24 -6.06 -36.36
CA ALA A 130 -9.45 -7.07 -37.05
C ALA A 130 -9.79 -8.50 -36.60
N LEU A 131 -9.95 -8.72 -35.30
CA LEU A 131 -10.32 -10.02 -34.73
C LEU A 131 -11.70 -10.47 -35.20
N LYS A 132 -12.68 -9.57 -35.16
CA LYS A 132 -14.05 -9.84 -35.64
C LYS A 132 -14.09 -10.18 -37.13
N GLN A 133 -13.28 -9.51 -37.96
CA GLN A 133 -13.16 -9.81 -39.39
C GLN A 133 -12.55 -11.18 -39.69
N ASN A 134 -11.83 -11.77 -38.73
CA ASN A 134 -11.15 -13.07 -38.87
C ASN A 134 -11.76 -14.14 -37.94
N ASP A 135 -13.01 -13.96 -37.50
CA ASP A 135 -13.74 -14.89 -36.62
C ASP A 135 -12.98 -15.28 -35.33
N ALA A 136 -12.22 -14.33 -34.78
CA ALA A 136 -11.48 -14.49 -33.54
C ALA A 136 -12.16 -13.76 -32.37
N ALA A 137 -12.09 -14.35 -31.18
CA ALA A 137 -12.68 -13.77 -29.97
C ALA A 137 -12.03 -12.42 -29.61
N LEU A 138 -12.84 -11.44 -29.20
CA LEU A 138 -12.32 -10.10 -28.85
C LEU A 138 -11.40 -10.12 -27.60
N ASN A 139 -11.57 -11.10 -26.73
CA ASN A 139 -10.77 -11.25 -25.50
C ASN A 139 -9.31 -11.67 -25.73
N TRP A 140 -8.89 -11.88 -26.99
CA TRP A 140 -7.49 -12.06 -27.34
C TRP A 140 -6.66 -10.80 -27.08
N VAL A 141 -7.27 -9.61 -27.19
CA VAL A 141 -6.63 -8.32 -26.89
C VAL A 141 -7.59 -7.49 -26.03
N THR A 142 -7.25 -7.28 -24.77
CA THR A 142 -8.08 -6.50 -23.84
C THR A 142 -7.28 -5.32 -23.31
N TYR A 143 -7.82 -4.11 -23.41
CA TYR A 143 -7.25 -2.95 -22.74
C TYR A 143 -7.93 -2.77 -21.37
N LEU A 144 -7.16 -2.34 -20.37
CA LEU A 144 -7.67 -2.04 -19.04
C LEU A 144 -7.77 -0.52 -18.87
N PRO A 145 -8.88 0.11 -19.29
CA PRO A 145 -9.09 1.55 -19.20
C PRO A 145 -9.36 1.93 -17.74
N CYS A 146 -8.30 1.99 -16.95
CA CYS A 146 -8.31 2.58 -15.61
C CYS A 146 -9.51 2.11 -14.76
N ILE A 147 -9.42 0.88 -14.24
CA ILE A 147 -10.21 0.50 -13.06
C ILE A 147 -9.22 0.38 -11.92
N PHE A 148 -9.01 1.50 -11.23
CA PHE A 148 -8.66 1.50 -9.82
C PHE A 148 -9.57 2.45 -9.03
N THR A 149 -10.76 2.70 -9.58
CA THR A 149 -11.82 3.53 -8.97
C THR A 149 -13.17 2.82 -8.90
N GLU A 150 -13.32 1.65 -9.53
CA GLU A 150 -14.36 0.70 -9.17
C GLU A 150 -13.68 -0.51 -8.56
N MET A 151 -13.36 -0.39 -7.27
CA MET A 151 -13.39 -1.58 -6.43
C MET A 151 -14.79 -2.16 -6.64
N VAL A 152 -14.86 -3.35 -7.22
CA VAL A 152 -16.03 -4.20 -7.05
C VAL A 152 -16.31 -4.16 -5.55
N LYS A 153 -17.39 -3.49 -5.15
CA LYS A 153 -18.04 -3.83 -3.89
C LYS A 153 -18.42 -5.29 -4.08
N CYS A 154 -17.58 -6.17 -3.55
CA CYS A 154 -17.97 -7.56 -3.35
C CYS A 154 -19.06 -7.51 -2.28
N ASP A 155 -20.28 -7.25 -2.74
CA ASP A 155 -21.49 -7.34 -1.97
C ASP A 155 -21.64 -8.81 -1.55
N ASN A 156 -21.19 -9.07 -0.31
CA ASN A 156 -21.37 -10.25 0.55
C ASN A 156 -20.07 -10.77 1.17
N MET A 157 -19.31 -9.87 1.79
CA MET A 157 -18.51 -10.26 2.95
C MET A 157 -19.13 -9.64 4.19
N GLN A 158 -19.27 -10.43 5.24
CA GLN A 158 -19.58 -9.94 6.59
C GLN A 158 -18.69 -8.73 6.86
N GLU A 159 -19.26 -7.54 7.07
CA GLU A 159 -18.49 -6.32 7.34
C GLU A 159 -17.58 -6.56 8.54
N LYS A 160 -16.29 -6.79 8.26
CA LYS A 160 -15.29 -6.94 9.31
C LYS A 160 -15.02 -5.57 9.89
N LYS A 161 -14.91 -5.51 11.22
CA LYS A 161 -14.52 -4.25 11.87
C LYS A 161 -13.09 -3.91 11.51
N ARG A 162 -12.86 -2.72 10.97
CA ARG A 162 -11.54 -2.18 10.63
C ARG A 162 -10.92 -1.51 11.84
N ILE A 163 -9.78 -2.04 12.27
CA ILE A 163 -9.10 -1.60 13.50
C ILE A 163 -7.71 -1.09 13.15
N LEU A 164 -7.41 0.13 13.59
CA LEU A 164 -6.06 0.66 13.57
C LEU A 164 -5.43 0.56 14.95
N ILE A 165 -4.26 -0.07 15.06
CA ILE A 165 -3.48 -0.18 16.29
C ILE A 165 -2.23 0.68 16.16
N LYS A 166 -2.13 1.72 16.99
CA LYS A 166 -0.87 2.45 17.19
C LYS A 166 -0.09 1.79 18.30
N ILE A 167 1.13 1.36 18.02
CA ILE A 167 2.05 0.79 19.02
C ILE A 167 3.32 1.64 19.15
N GLY A 168 3.57 2.13 20.37
CA GLY A 168 4.73 2.97 20.68
C GLY A 168 6.01 2.19 20.96
N SER A 169 7.14 2.86 20.88
CA SER A 169 8.46 2.26 21.13
C SER A 169 8.56 1.63 22.52
N HIS A 170 8.06 2.28 23.57
CA HIS A 170 8.08 1.75 24.95
C HIS A 170 7.33 0.42 25.09
N THR A 171 6.20 0.28 24.39
CA THR A 171 5.43 -0.96 24.36
C THR A 171 6.20 -2.05 23.62
N LEU A 172 6.76 -1.72 22.45
CA LEU A 172 7.54 -2.67 21.65
C LEU A 172 8.83 -3.11 22.34
N THR A 173 9.42 -2.28 23.20
CA THR A 173 10.64 -2.65 23.93
C THR A 173 10.39 -3.23 25.32
N LYS A 174 9.12 -3.32 25.77
CA LYS A 174 8.76 -3.62 27.16
C LYS A 174 9.58 -2.81 28.17
N GLU A 175 9.73 -1.51 27.89
CA GLU A 175 10.53 -0.56 28.69
C GLU A 175 12.04 -0.86 28.78
N THR A 176 12.55 -1.80 27.98
CA THR A 176 13.99 -2.02 27.80
C THR A 176 14.53 -1.19 26.63
N ASP A 177 15.84 -1.27 26.38
CA ASP A 177 16.46 -0.67 25.19
C ASP A 177 16.28 -1.50 23.91
N ASN A 178 15.72 -2.71 24.03
CA ASN A 178 15.68 -3.71 22.98
C ASN A 178 14.24 -4.00 22.55
N ILE A 179 13.99 -4.21 21.25
CA ILE A 179 12.68 -4.70 20.79
C ILE A 179 12.40 -6.08 21.37
N SER A 180 11.23 -6.21 21.98
CA SER A 180 10.71 -7.45 22.52
C SER A 180 9.96 -8.22 21.41
N ARG A 181 10.59 -9.27 20.90
CA ARG A 181 9.93 -10.22 19.98
C ARG A 181 8.68 -10.83 20.60
N GLY A 182 8.77 -11.25 21.87
CA GLY A 182 7.63 -11.79 22.60
C GLY A 182 6.43 -10.83 22.68
N LYS A 183 6.66 -9.51 22.61
CA LYS A 183 5.55 -8.57 22.58
C LYS A 183 4.86 -8.48 21.21
N ILE A 184 5.64 -8.54 20.12
CA ILE A 184 5.09 -8.62 18.77
C ILE A 184 4.36 -9.96 18.58
N GLU A 185 4.87 -11.03 19.19
CA GLU A 185 4.25 -12.35 19.23
C GLU A 185 2.90 -12.36 19.98
N ASP A 186 2.85 -11.78 21.17
CA ASP A 186 1.60 -11.58 21.93
C ASP A 186 0.55 -10.85 21.07
N MET A 187 0.96 -9.81 20.34
CA MET A 187 0.08 -9.09 19.43
C MET A 187 -0.35 -9.95 18.23
N ALA A 188 0.57 -10.70 17.60
CA ALA A 188 0.27 -11.59 16.48
C ALA A 188 -0.76 -12.67 16.89
N ASN A 189 -0.59 -13.28 18.06
CA ASN A 189 -1.54 -14.25 18.61
C ASN A 189 -2.95 -13.66 18.78
N GLN A 190 -3.04 -12.44 19.31
CA GLN A 190 -4.32 -11.76 19.50
C GLN A 190 -4.99 -11.37 18.18
N ILE A 191 -4.23 -10.86 17.22
CA ILE A 191 -4.74 -10.55 15.88
C ILE A 191 -5.22 -11.82 15.18
N ALA A 192 -4.46 -12.92 15.28
CA ALA A 192 -4.84 -14.20 14.70
C ALA A 192 -6.17 -14.74 15.25
N LYS A 193 -6.48 -14.51 16.54
CA LYS A 193 -7.77 -14.86 17.16
C LYS A 193 -8.95 -14.03 16.66
N LEU A 194 -8.70 -12.81 16.18
CA LEU A 194 -9.73 -11.85 15.77
C LEU A 194 -9.88 -11.71 14.24
N LYS A 195 -8.99 -12.33 13.46
CA LYS A 195 -8.88 -12.16 11.99
C LYS A 195 -10.16 -12.49 11.20
N ASP A 196 -11.05 -13.31 11.76
CA ASP A 196 -12.29 -13.71 11.09
C ASP A 196 -13.39 -12.65 11.23
N THR A 197 -13.34 -11.81 12.27
CA THR A 197 -14.35 -10.77 12.55
C THR A 197 -13.83 -9.36 12.32
N CYS A 198 -12.51 -9.20 12.22
CA CYS A 198 -11.84 -7.92 12.19
C CYS A 198 -10.71 -7.91 11.15
N GLU A 199 -10.40 -6.72 10.64
CA GLU A 199 -9.24 -6.44 9.82
C GLU A 199 -8.35 -5.39 10.51
N PHE A 200 -7.04 -5.51 10.34
CA PHE A 200 -6.07 -4.77 11.16
C PHE A 200 -5.10 -3.95 10.31
N ILE A 201 -4.84 -2.74 10.76
CA ILE A 201 -3.78 -1.84 10.30
C ILE A 201 -2.93 -1.48 11.51
N ILE A 202 -1.61 -1.51 11.39
CA ILE A 202 -0.71 -1.21 12.51
C ILE A 202 0.10 0.03 12.16
N VAL A 203 0.07 1.03 13.03
CA VAL A 203 1.01 2.16 13.00
C VAL A 203 2.06 1.92 14.07
N SER A 204 3.27 1.53 13.64
CA SER A 204 4.34 1.11 14.53
C SER A 204 5.39 2.19 14.69
N SER A 205 5.88 2.38 15.91
CA SER A 205 7.18 3.01 16.17
C SER A 205 8.29 1.95 16.24
N GLY A 206 9.43 2.24 16.86
CA GLY A 206 10.44 1.23 17.19
C GLY A 206 11.62 1.10 16.23
N ALA A 207 11.59 1.68 15.03
CA ALA A 207 12.70 1.57 14.06
C ALA A 207 14.04 2.05 14.64
N ILE A 208 14.06 3.21 15.31
CA ILE A 208 15.28 3.73 15.97
C ILE A 208 15.73 2.83 17.12
N ALA A 209 14.79 2.23 17.85
CA ALA A 209 15.12 1.30 18.94
C ALA A 209 15.80 0.05 18.37
N VAL A 210 15.27 -0.52 17.28
CA VAL A 210 15.91 -1.63 16.53
C VAL A 210 17.32 -1.25 16.09
N ALA A 211 17.48 -0.08 15.45
CA ALA A 211 18.78 0.35 14.95
C ALA A 211 19.84 0.41 16.06
N LYS A 212 19.47 0.91 17.24
CA LYS A 212 20.37 1.00 18.39
C LYS A 212 20.83 -0.37 18.92
N GLN A 213 20.11 -1.44 18.64
CA GLN A 213 20.53 -2.80 19.01
C GLN A 213 21.70 -3.30 18.15
N PHE A 214 21.78 -2.82 16.90
CA PHE A 214 22.73 -3.32 15.90
C PHE A 214 23.83 -2.32 15.54
N VAL A 215 23.60 -1.03 15.77
CA VAL A 215 24.49 0.04 15.33
C VAL A 215 24.74 1.04 16.46
N LYS A 216 26.03 1.32 16.70
CA LYS A 216 26.50 2.47 17.47
C LYS A 216 26.91 3.57 16.49
N LEU A 217 26.01 4.51 16.20
CA LEU A 217 26.37 5.70 15.42
C LEU A 217 27.09 6.69 16.35
N GLU A 218 28.41 6.79 16.22
CA GLU A 218 29.26 7.73 17.00
C GLU A 218 29.30 9.16 16.41
N SER A 219 28.32 9.50 15.56
CA SER A 219 28.27 10.80 14.89
C SER A 219 28.16 11.94 15.90
N LYS A 220 29.04 12.95 15.78
CA LYS A 220 28.98 14.22 16.54
C LYS A 220 27.91 15.19 16.02
N GLN A 221 27.15 14.80 15.00
CA GLN A 221 26.10 15.64 14.41
C GLN A 221 24.89 15.76 15.35
N SER A 222 24.05 16.78 15.12
CA SER A 222 22.86 17.01 15.94
C SER A 222 21.87 15.84 15.85
N ARG A 223 21.10 15.63 16.92
CA ARG A 223 20.10 14.55 17.03
C ARG A 223 19.09 14.53 15.88
N VAL A 224 18.81 15.68 15.27
CA VAL A 224 17.90 15.86 14.13
C VAL A 224 18.43 15.14 12.88
N PHE A 225 19.73 15.16 12.64
CA PHE A 225 20.33 14.48 11.47
C PHE A 225 20.57 12.98 11.71
N VAL A 226 20.89 12.60 12.95
CA VAL A 226 21.17 11.20 13.31
C VAL A 226 19.88 10.36 13.34
N ARG A 227 18.73 10.99 13.66
CA ARG A 227 17.45 10.30 13.81
C ARG A 227 16.96 9.64 12.50
N PRO A 228 16.87 10.34 11.35
CA PRO A 228 16.51 9.71 10.08
C PRO A 228 17.46 8.58 9.67
N ALA A 229 18.76 8.72 9.92
CA ALA A 229 19.74 7.67 9.64
C ALA A 229 19.46 6.40 10.47
N LEU A 230 19.23 6.53 11.78
CA LEU A 230 18.84 5.41 12.63
C LEU A 230 17.51 4.80 12.20
N ALA A 231 16.52 5.62 11.85
CA ALA A 231 15.24 5.13 11.35
C ALA A 231 15.41 4.34 10.04
N SER A 232 16.21 4.83 9.10
CA SER A 232 16.51 4.15 7.84
C SER A 232 17.23 2.82 8.05
N ILE A 233 18.16 2.74 9.01
CA ILE A 233 18.86 1.49 9.37
C ILE A 233 17.88 0.50 10.00
N GLY A 234 17.12 0.92 11.01
CA GLY A 234 16.33 0.02 11.82
C GLY A 234 14.99 -0.38 11.21
N GLN A 235 14.45 0.41 10.28
CA GLN A 235 13.14 0.15 9.68
C GLN A 235 13.07 -1.20 8.91
N PRO A 236 14.04 -1.56 8.04
CA PRO A 236 14.06 -2.89 7.40
C PRO A 236 14.11 -4.03 8.42
N HIS A 237 14.89 -3.87 9.49
CA HIS A 237 14.99 -4.86 10.57
C HIS A 237 13.68 -4.98 11.37
N LEU A 238 13.02 -3.86 11.66
CA LEU A 238 11.71 -3.86 12.33
C LEU A 238 10.68 -4.63 11.49
N ILE A 239 10.58 -4.34 10.20
CA ILE A 239 9.64 -5.02 9.29
C ILE A 239 9.96 -6.51 9.19
N ARG A 240 11.24 -6.87 9.13
CA ARG A 240 11.66 -8.28 9.14
C ARG A 240 11.16 -9.00 10.40
N ILE A 241 11.31 -8.41 11.59
CA ILE A 241 10.83 -9.00 12.84
C ILE A 241 9.30 -9.20 12.80
N TYR A 242 8.54 -8.20 12.34
CA TYR A 242 7.10 -8.32 12.14
C TYR A 242 6.75 -9.46 11.18
N GLN A 243 7.41 -9.54 10.03
CA GLN A 243 7.14 -10.55 9.00
C GLN A 243 7.49 -11.97 9.45
N GLU A 244 8.61 -12.16 10.13
CA GLU A 244 9.03 -13.45 10.69
C GLU A 244 7.98 -13.95 11.69
N ILE A 245 7.63 -13.13 12.68
CA ILE A 245 6.68 -13.50 13.74
C ILE A 245 5.27 -13.67 13.17
N PHE A 246 4.77 -12.73 12.37
CA PHE A 246 3.38 -12.80 11.87
C PHE A 246 3.16 -14.04 11.00
N ARG A 247 4.18 -14.45 10.23
CA ARG A 247 4.11 -15.64 9.38
C ARG A 247 3.91 -16.93 10.19
N GLU A 248 4.48 -17.02 11.39
CA GLU A 248 4.27 -18.17 12.30
C GLU A 248 2.80 -18.32 12.73
N TYR A 249 2.06 -17.21 12.74
CA TYR A 249 0.61 -17.16 13.07
C TYR A 249 -0.29 -17.20 11.83
N GLY A 250 0.26 -17.45 10.64
CA GLY A 250 -0.47 -17.43 9.37
C GLY A 250 -1.00 -16.04 8.99
N LEU A 251 -0.36 -14.98 9.49
CA LEU A 251 -0.67 -13.60 9.19
C LEU A 251 0.31 -13.06 8.15
N LEU A 252 -0.22 -12.37 7.14
CA LEU A 252 0.60 -11.69 6.13
C LEU A 252 0.74 -10.23 6.56
N SER A 253 1.96 -9.70 6.57
CA SER A 253 2.22 -8.29 6.87
C SER A 253 3.06 -7.64 5.78
N THR A 254 2.83 -6.34 5.57
CA THR A 254 3.52 -5.56 4.54
C THR A 254 3.92 -4.19 5.07
N GLN A 255 4.96 -3.60 4.49
CA GLN A 255 5.44 -2.29 4.89
C GLN A 255 4.69 -1.18 4.17
N CYS A 256 4.36 -0.12 4.89
CA CYS A 256 3.92 1.15 4.33
C CYS A 256 4.67 2.29 5.03
N LEU A 257 5.24 3.22 4.27
CA LEU A 257 5.93 4.39 4.81
C LEU A 257 5.22 5.65 4.35
N LEU A 258 4.76 6.47 5.29
CA LEU A 258 3.98 7.67 5.02
C LEU A 258 4.64 8.90 5.64
N SER A 259 4.45 10.06 5.01
CA SER A 259 4.85 11.38 5.52
C SER A 259 3.61 12.23 5.80
N TYR A 260 3.77 13.32 6.57
CA TYR A 260 2.65 14.23 6.82
C TYR A 260 2.15 14.90 5.53
N SER A 261 3.07 15.27 4.62
CA SER A 261 2.73 15.87 3.33
C SER A 261 1.82 14.99 2.46
N ASP A 262 1.80 13.67 2.69
CA ASP A 262 0.89 12.75 1.99
C ASP A 262 -0.58 12.91 2.43
N PHE A 263 -0.81 13.45 3.63
CA PHE A 263 -2.12 13.79 4.16
C PHE A 263 -2.56 15.23 3.84
N GLU A 264 -1.78 15.98 3.06
CA GLU A 264 -2.20 17.29 2.53
C GLU A 264 -2.63 17.17 1.07
N LYS A 265 -1.91 16.36 0.28
CA LYS A 265 -2.14 16.19 -1.16
C LYS A 265 -3.30 15.24 -1.44
N LEU A 266 -4.29 15.70 -2.21
CA LEU A 266 -5.46 14.90 -2.59
C LEU A 266 -5.07 13.59 -3.30
N GLN A 267 -4.12 13.65 -4.25
CA GLN A 267 -3.65 12.47 -4.96
C GLN A 267 -2.99 11.44 -4.04
N SER A 268 -2.14 11.89 -3.10
CA SER A 268 -1.48 11.01 -2.13
C SER A 268 -2.50 10.31 -1.24
N LYS A 269 -3.52 11.05 -0.75
CA LYS A 269 -4.63 10.47 0.02
C LYS A 269 -5.35 9.36 -0.74
N THR A 270 -5.73 9.63 -2.00
CA THR A 270 -6.39 8.63 -2.85
C THR A 270 -5.52 7.39 -3.04
N ASN A 271 -4.21 7.58 -3.27
CA ASN A 271 -3.28 6.47 -3.41
C ASN A 271 -3.18 5.64 -2.11
N ILE A 272 -3.07 6.30 -0.94
CA ILE A 272 -3.03 5.62 0.36
C ILE A 272 -4.29 4.77 0.56
N VAL A 273 -5.47 5.36 0.37
CA VAL A 273 -6.76 4.65 0.53
C VAL A 273 -6.83 3.45 -0.39
N ASN A 274 -6.53 3.63 -1.68
CA ASN A 274 -6.58 2.55 -2.66
C ASN A 274 -5.61 1.42 -2.31
N THR A 275 -4.36 1.75 -2.00
CA THR A 275 -3.34 0.75 -1.68
C THR A 275 -3.68 -0.01 -0.40
N ILE A 276 -4.04 0.69 0.68
CA ILE A 276 -4.34 0.03 1.95
C ILE A 276 -5.61 -0.84 1.84
N ASN A 277 -6.64 -0.38 1.13
CA ASN A 277 -7.86 -1.18 0.93
C ASN A 277 -7.58 -2.47 0.14
N VAL A 278 -6.74 -2.44 -0.89
CA VAL A 278 -6.33 -3.68 -1.61
C VAL A 278 -5.58 -4.62 -0.69
N LEU A 279 -4.59 -4.11 0.06
CA LEU A 279 -3.80 -4.93 0.97
C LEU A 279 -4.69 -5.63 2.00
N VAL A 280 -5.58 -4.87 2.63
CA VAL A 280 -6.48 -5.39 3.66
C VAL A 280 -7.49 -6.38 3.07
N HIS A 281 -8.04 -6.11 1.88
CA HIS A 281 -8.89 -7.05 1.14
C HIS A 281 -8.18 -8.40 0.90
N ASP A 282 -6.90 -8.35 0.51
CA ASP A 282 -6.06 -9.52 0.28
C ASP A 282 -5.47 -10.11 1.57
N LYS A 283 -6.01 -9.72 2.73
CA LYS A 283 -5.68 -10.22 4.07
C LYS A 283 -4.25 -9.91 4.53
N TYR A 284 -3.61 -8.90 3.93
CA TYR A 284 -2.37 -8.32 4.46
C TYR A 284 -2.68 -7.34 5.58
N ILE A 285 -1.82 -7.32 6.60
CA ILE A 285 -1.80 -6.35 7.69
C ILE A 285 -0.76 -5.29 7.36
N PRO A 286 -1.16 -4.06 7.00
CA PRO A 286 -0.22 -2.98 6.74
C PRO A 286 0.47 -2.55 8.04
N ILE A 287 1.80 -2.56 8.04
CA ILE A 287 2.66 -2.01 9.09
C ILE A 287 3.15 -0.64 8.60
N ILE A 288 2.45 0.39 9.03
CA ILE A 288 2.67 1.79 8.69
C ILE A 288 3.68 2.39 9.68
N ASN A 289 4.68 3.10 9.15
CA ASN A 289 5.55 3.96 9.97
C ASN A 289 5.84 5.27 9.22
N LYS A 290 6.36 6.26 9.93
CA LYS A 290 6.78 7.54 9.35
C LYS A 290 7.98 7.33 8.44
N ASN A 291 7.95 7.94 7.25
CA ASN A 291 9.10 8.00 6.35
C ASN A 291 10.06 9.11 6.79
N GLU A 292 10.90 8.82 7.79
CA GLU A 292 11.79 9.81 8.43
C GLU A 292 12.86 10.38 7.46
N THR A 293 13.21 9.68 6.37
CA THR A 293 14.23 10.15 5.41
C THR A 293 13.77 11.32 4.55
N VAL A 294 12.46 11.42 4.28
CA VAL A 294 11.87 12.45 3.41
C VAL A 294 10.99 13.44 4.17
N ALA A 295 10.78 13.21 5.46
CA ALA A 295 9.95 14.07 6.29
C ALA A 295 10.69 15.36 6.67
N THR A 296 10.24 16.50 6.17
CA THR A 296 10.79 17.84 6.46
C THR A 296 10.28 18.44 7.78
N ASP A 297 9.25 17.82 8.38
CA ASP A 297 8.36 18.52 9.32
C ASP A 297 8.58 18.15 10.81
N GLU A 298 9.75 17.56 11.15
CA GLU A 298 10.04 17.05 12.50
C GLU A 298 9.85 18.07 13.63
N ILE A 299 10.01 19.37 13.35
CA ILE A 299 9.96 20.43 14.36
C ILE A 299 8.51 20.84 14.68
N GLN A 300 7.56 20.66 13.75
CA GLN A 300 6.18 21.12 13.90
C GLN A 300 5.17 19.99 14.19
N PHE A 301 5.39 18.77 13.69
CA PHE A 301 4.41 17.68 13.80
C PHE A 301 5.03 16.39 14.36
N GLY A 302 4.89 16.25 15.69
CA GLY A 302 5.41 15.13 16.46
C GLY A 302 4.55 13.86 16.44
N ASP A 303 5.27 12.74 16.45
CA ASP A 303 4.90 11.36 16.83
C ASP A 303 3.86 10.58 15.98
N ASN A 304 4.02 9.26 16.03
CA ASN A 304 3.19 8.29 15.31
C ASN A 304 1.74 8.26 15.81
N GLU A 305 1.42 8.90 16.94
CA GLU A 305 0.05 9.16 17.40
C GLU A 305 -0.76 9.98 16.38
N LYS A 306 -0.20 11.09 15.88
CA LYS A 306 -0.89 11.92 14.88
C LYS A 306 -1.00 11.18 13.56
N LEU A 307 0.07 10.50 13.13
CA LEU A 307 0.05 9.63 11.95
C LEU A 307 -1.08 8.59 12.04
N ALA A 308 -1.22 7.95 13.21
CA ALA A 308 -2.28 6.98 13.45
C ALA A 308 -3.67 7.59 13.36
N ALA A 309 -3.89 8.78 13.94
CA ALA A 309 -5.18 9.45 13.85
C ALA A 309 -5.51 9.89 12.41
N PHE A 310 -4.56 10.48 11.68
CA PHE A 310 -4.79 10.85 10.28
C PHE A 310 -5.08 9.63 9.40
N THR A 311 -4.36 8.54 9.64
CA THR A 311 -4.58 7.28 8.91
C THR A 311 -5.93 6.67 9.26
N ALA A 312 -6.33 6.70 10.54
CA ALA A 312 -7.62 6.23 11.01
C ALA A 312 -8.77 7.00 10.35
N VAL A 313 -8.68 8.33 10.30
CA VAL A 313 -9.66 9.20 9.64
C VAL A 313 -9.69 8.98 8.14
N LEU A 314 -8.53 8.90 7.50
CA LEU A 314 -8.44 8.74 6.04
C LEU A 314 -9.01 7.39 5.57
N LEU A 315 -8.86 6.34 6.38
CA LEU A 315 -9.31 4.98 6.05
C LEU A 315 -10.68 4.62 6.66
N GLU A 316 -11.33 5.58 7.32
CA GLU A 316 -12.64 5.43 7.96
C GLU A 316 -12.70 4.19 8.86
N VAL A 317 -11.72 4.05 9.76
CA VAL A 317 -11.64 2.87 10.64
C VAL A 317 -12.71 2.91 11.73
N ASP A 318 -13.22 1.75 12.14
CA ASP A 318 -14.23 1.65 13.20
C ASP A 318 -13.66 1.91 14.60
N LEU A 319 -12.38 1.56 14.80
CA LEU A 319 -11.72 1.63 16.10
C LEU A 319 -10.24 1.98 15.97
N LEU A 320 -9.83 3.02 16.69
CA LEU A 320 -8.42 3.34 16.93
C LEU A 320 -8.00 2.86 18.33
N ILE A 321 -7.04 1.95 18.39
CA ILE A 321 -6.40 1.52 19.63
C ILE A 321 -5.03 2.18 19.73
N ILE A 322 -4.81 2.97 20.78
CA ILE A 322 -3.50 3.56 21.09
C ILE A 322 -2.90 2.76 22.25
N ALA A 323 -1.94 1.88 21.94
CA ALA A 323 -1.20 1.10 22.92
C ALA A 323 -0.05 1.94 23.51
N THR A 324 -0.11 2.17 24.82
CA THR A 324 0.89 2.94 25.58
C THR A 324 1.37 2.15 26.81
N ASN A 325 2.08 2.77 27.75
CA ASN A 325 2.55 2.13 28.99
C ASN A 325 1.70 2.54 30.21
N THR A 326 0.54 3.13 29.98
CA THR A 326 -0.44 3.54 30.99
C THR A 326 -1.79 2.91 30.69
N TYR A 327 -2.63 2.72 31.71
CA TYR A 327 -3.99 2.18 31.56
C TYR A 327 -4.99 3.22 31.02
N GLY A 328 -4.55 4.10 30.14
CA GLY A 328 -5.33 5.26 29.66
C GLY A 328 -4.72 6.59 30.07
N ILE A 329 -5.58 7.61 30.11
CA ILE A 329 -5.25 8.96 30.56
C ILE A 329 -5.51 9.03 32.06
N TYR A 330 -4.51 9.48 32.82
CA TYR A 330 -4.60 9.68 34.26
C TYR A 330 -5.00 11.13 34.57
N THR A 331 -5.76 11.31 35.66
CA THR A 331 -6.09 12.66 36.17
C THR A 331 -4.86 13.34 36.76
N LYS A 332 -4.81 14.67 36.69
CA LYS A 332 -3.68 15.47 37.18
C LYS A 332 -3.39 15.24 38.66
N GLU A 333 -4.45 15.21 39.46
CA GLU A 333 -4.40 14.97 40.90
C GLU A 333 -3.80 13.59 41.23
N SER A 334 -4.17 12.56 40.46
CA SER A 334 -3.72 11.18 40.70
C SER A 334 -2.22 10.98 40.46
N LEU A 335 -1.65 11.74 39.51
CA LEU A 335 -0.21 11.75 39.24
C LEU A 335 0.57 12.43 40.36
N GLN A 336 0.03 13.51 40.93
CA GLN A 336 0.66 14.23 42.06
C GLN A 336 0.64 13.39 43.34
N ASN A 337 -0.44 12.62 43.55
CA ASN A 337 -0.62 11.77 44.73
C ASN A 337 0.01 10.37 44.60
N LYS A 338 0.79 10.09 43.53
CA LYS A 338 1.42 8.80 43.22
C LYS A 338 0.47 7.59 43.14
N HIS A 339 -0.84 7.83 43.09
CA HIS A 339 -1.89 6.81 42.95
C HIS A 339 -2.67 7.08 41.66
N PRO A 340 -2.15 6.66 40.48
CA PRO A 340 -2.74 7.00 39.20
C PRO A 340 -4.16 6.44 39.07
N LYS A 341 -5.10 7.30 38.64
CA LYS A 341 -6.51 6.94 38.40
C LYS A 341 -6.84 7.19 36.94
N THR A 342 -7.27 6.12 36.24
CA THR A 342 -7.68 6.17 34.84
C THR A 342 -9.03 6.88 34.67
N ILE A 343 -9.11 7.74 33.66
CA ILE A 343 -10.37 8.30 33.16
C ILE A 343 -10.99 7.27 32.21
N PHE A 344 -12.13 6.67 32.56
CA PHE A 344 -12.71 5.56 31.79
C PHE A 344 -13.48 6.00 30.54
N GLY A 345 -14.26 7.07 30.62
CA GLY A 345 -15.12 7.54 29.54
C GLY A 345 -15.03 9.05 29.37
N VAL A 346 -14.81 9.49 28.14
CA VAL A 346 -14.67 10.89 27.79
C VAL A 346 -15.64 11.19 26.68
N ILE A 347 -16.56 12.12 26.97
CA ILE A 347 -17.49 12.69 25.98
C ILE A 347 -17.00 14.07 25.54
N ASN A 348 -16.45 14.86 26.47
CA ASN A 348 -15.89 16.18 26.18
C ASN A 348 -14.34 16.15 26.33
N LEU A 349 -13.62 16.48 25.26
CA LEU A 349 -12.15 16.50 25.27
C LEU A 349 -11.55 17.76 25.90
N ASP A 350 -12.29 18.85 26.01
CA ASP A 350 -11.78 20.09 26.59
C ASP A 350 -11.57 19.97 28.11
N THR A 351 -12.38 19.15 28.80
CA THR A 351 -12.12 18.77 30.19
C THR A 351 -10.84 17.93 30.31
N LEU A 352 -10.51 17.15 29.28
CA LEU A 352 -9.34 16.27 29.27
C LEU A 352 -8.02 17.03 29.08
N LYS A 353 -8.02 18.10 28.27
CA LYS A 353 -6.82 18.95 28.07
C LYS A 353 -6.36 19.58 29.38
N ASN A 354 -7.28 19.92 30.27
CA ASN A 354 -6.98 20.54 31.57
C ASN A 354 -6.38 19.55 32.59
N GLU A 355 -6.63 18.25 32.41
CA GLU A 355 -6.14 17.17 33.27
C GLU A 355 -4.69 16.74 32.94
N VAL A 356 -4.10 17.28 31.87
CA VAL A 356 -2.80 16.82 31.36
C VAL A 356 -1.68 17.64 31.97
N VAL A 357 -0.78 16.96 32.66
CA VAL A 357 0.51 17.53 33.05
C VAL A 357 1.46 17.42 31.86
N ASN A 358 2.09 18.55 31.48
CA ASN A 358 3.15 18.55 30.47
C ASN A 358 4.40 17.81 30.99
N SER A 359 4.43 16.49 30.86
CA SER A 359 5.63 15.68 31.05
C SER A 359 6.05 15.05 29.73
N LYS A 360 7.25 15.40 29.25
CA LYS A 360 7.92 14.68 28.16
C LYS A 360 8.67 13.50 28.79
N SER A 361 8.42 12.27 28.34
CA SER A 361 9.22 11.13 28.79
C SER A 361 10.62 11.16 28.16
N SER A 362 11.61 10.60 28.85
CA SER A 362 13.03 10.68 28.49
C SER A 362 13.40 9.95 27.18
N HIS A 363 12.57 8.98 26.74
CA HIS A 363 12.88 8.09 25.61
C HIS A 363 11.82 8.06 24.49
N GLY A 364 10.74 8.85 24.61
CA GLY A 364 9.68 8.98 23.60
C GLY A 364 9.48 10.44 23.15
N SER A 365 9.13 10.67 21.89
CA SER A 365 8.84 12.02 21.36
C SER A 365 7.44 12.56 21.71
N GLY A 366 6.54 11.69 22.17
CA GLY A 366 5.10 11.95 22.24
C GLY A 366 4.56 11.60 23.61
N GLY A 367 4.27 12.66 24.36
CA GLY A 367 3.67 12.57 25.69
C GLY A 367 2.17 12.29 25.64
N MET A 368 1.51 12.57 26.77
CA MET A 368 0.04 12.47 26.88
C MET A 368 -0.67 13.49 25.97
N HIS A 369 -0.07 14.65 25.75
CA HIS A 369 -0.59 15.68 24.84
C HIS A 369 -0.84 15.14 23.42
N SER A 370 0.14 14.47 22.81
CA SER A 370 0.03 13.93 21.45
C SER A 370 -1.07 12.86 21.33
N LYS A 371 -1.31 12.09 22.40
CA LYS A 371 -2.38 11.08 22.44
C LYS A 371 -3.76 11.74 22.47
N ILE A 372 -3.88 12.87 23.17
CA ILE A 372 -5.12 13.64 23.22
C ILE A 372 -5.37 14.39 21.91
N GLU A 373 -4.34 14.95 21.28
CA GLU A 373 -4.47 15.53 19.95
C GLU A 373 -4.95 14.49 18.93
N ALA A 374 -4.35 13.29 18.94
CA ALA A 374 -4.76 12.17 18.11
C ALA A 374 -6.22 11.78 18.38
N ALA A 375 -6.60 11.60 19.65
CA ALA A 375 -7.96 11.29 20.03
C ALA A 375 -8.96 12.40 19.68
N THR A 376 -8.54 13.67 19.70
CA THR A 376 -9.35 14.81 19.26
C THR A 376 -9.64 14.76 17.78
N LEU A 377 -8.63 14.40 16.99
CA LEU A 377 -8.79 14.25 15.55
C LEU A 377 -9.73 13.08 15.21
N SER A 378 -9.60 11.96 15.91
CA SER A 378 -10.47 10.79 15.75
C SER A 378 -11.91 11.04 16.23
N GLN A 379 -12.11 11.73 17.37
CA GLN A 379 -13.45 12.06 17.88
C GLN A 379 -14.22 12.94 16.89
N LYS A 380 -13.55 13.92 16.27
CA LYS A 380 -14.17 14.78 15.23
C LYS A 380 -14.67 13.99 14.01
N ALA A 381 -14.06 12.83 13.74
CA ALA A 381 -14.46 11.90 12.70
C ALA A 381 -15.39 10.78 13.21
N GLN A 382 -15.87 10.86 14.45
CA GLN A 382 -16.73 9.86 15.11
C GLN A 382 -16.09 8.45 15.22
N ILE A 383 -14.75 8.40 15.25
CA ILE A 383 -14.00 7.15 15.39
C ILE A 383 -13.78 6.88 16.88
N GLU A 384 -14.29 5.74 17.36
CA GLU A 384 -14.04 5.31 18.74
C GLU A 384 -12.53 5.14 18.95
N THR A 385 -12.00 5.78 19.98
CA THR A 385 -10.57 5.68 20.35
C THR A 385 -10.42 5.09 21.74
N ARG A 386 -9.57 4.07 21.87
CA ARG A 386 -9.24 3.41 23.15
C ARG A 386 -7.75 3.57 23.43
N ILE A 387 -7.42 4.18 24.58
CA ILE A 387 -6.04 4.29 25.06
C ILE A 387 -5.82 3.21 26.12
N VAL A 388 -4.98 2.24 25.79
CA VAL A 388 -4.83 0.98 26.54
C VAL A 388 -3.39 0.79 26.99
N ASN A 389 -3.19 0.06 28.10
CA ASN A 389 -1.85 -0.35 28.49
C ASN A 389 -1.40 -1.49 27.57
N GLY A 390 -0.54 -1.15 26.63
CA GLY A 390 0.05 -2.09 25.70
C GLY A 390 1.07 -3.00 26.35
N LEU A 391 1.59 -2.74 27.56
CA LEU A 391 2.55 -3.65 28.21
C LEU A 391 1.89 -4.94 28.71
N GLU A 392 0.59 -4.88 29.00
CA GLU A 392 -0.21 -6.03 29.43
C GLU A 392 -0.30 -7.07 28.32
N ASP A 393 -0.23 -8.34 28.71
CA ASP A 393 -0.52 -9.44 27.80
C ASP A 393 -2.01 -9.40 27.41
N ASN A 394 -2.32 -9.87 26.21
CA ASN A 394 -3.70 -9.87 25.72
C ASN A 394 -4.37 -8.47 25.64
N PHE A 395 -3.60 -7.37 25.55
CA PHE A 395 -4.16 -6.01 25.61
C PHE A 395 -5.22 -5.69 24.53
N ILE A 396 -5.11 -6.24 23.32
CA ILE A 396 -6.08 -6.07 22.22
C ILE A 396 -7.36 -6.80 22.57
N THR A 397 -7.30 -8.11 22.82
CA THR A 397 -8.50 -8.92 23.13
C THR A 397 -9.17 -8.47 24.43
N ASN A 398 -8.40 -8.05 25.42
CA ASN A 398 -8.92 -7.47 26.66
C ASN A 398 -9.56 -6.10 26.43
N ALA A 399 -9.00 -5.25 25.56
CA ALA A 399 -9.64 -4.02 25.16
C ALA A 399 -10.98 -4.31 24.48
N PHE A 400 -11.05 -5.31 23.59
CA PHE A 400 -12.31 -5.75 22.95
C PHE A 400 -13.37 -6.20 23.95
N GLY A 401 -12.98 -7.05 24.91
CA GLY A 401 -13.88 -7.61 25.92
C GLY A 401 -14.17 -6.71 27.12
N ASN A 402 -13.67 -5.47 27.13
CA ASN A 402 -13.72 -4.56 28.28
C ASN A 402 -13.18 -5.17 29.60
N LYS A 403 -12.13 -6.01 29.50
CA LYS A 403 -11.56 -6.76 30.62
C LYS A 403 -10.43 -6.05 31.37
N VAL A 404 -10.02 -4.88 30.88
CA VAL A 404 -8.93 -4.06 31.45
C VAL A 404 -9.37 -2.61 31.57
N SER A 405 -8.72 -1.87 32.45
CA SER A 405 -8.89 -0.41 32.53
C SER A 405 -8.28 0.27 31.31
N PHE A 406 -9.07 1.12 30.65
CA PHE A 406 -8.62 1.96 29.54
C PHE A 406 -9.47 3.23 29.47
N THR A 407 -8.96 4.24 28.78
CA THR A 407 -9.73 5.44 28.44
C THR A 407 -10.43 5.25 27.11
N LYS A 408 -11.75 5.38 27.11
CA LYS A 408 -12.61 5.38 25.94
C LYS A 408 -13.01 6.80 25.56
N ILE A 409 -12.78 7.16 24.30
CA ILE A 409 -13.15 8.45 23.71
C ILE A 409 -14.06 8.14 22.53
N LYS A 410 -15.26 8.73 22.54
CA LYS A 410 -16.29 8.53 21.51
C LYS A 410 -16.72 9.85 20.91
#